data_AF-A0A5B9E7A6-F1
#
_entry.id   AF-A0A5B9E7A6-F1
#
_cell.length_a   1.000
_cell.length_b   1.000
_cell.length_c   1.000
_cell.angle_alpha   90.00
_cell.angle_beta   90.00
_cell.angle_gamma   90.00
#
_symmetry.space_group_name_H-M   'P 1'
#
loop_
_entity.id
_entity.type
_entity.pdbx_description
1 polymer ?
#
loop_
_entity_poly.entity_id
_entity_poly.type
_entity_poly.pdbx_seq_one_letter_code
_entity_poly.pdbx_strand_id
1 'polypeptide(L)' 'MMKKSWIVTALVCACLCSHVVAQQQKKRHVLVISLDGMGADYVVHADRYGLKIPTLRRFMKEGVYAEGVTGVNPVALAP' A
#
# COMPACT_ATOMS: atom_id res chain seq x y z
N MET A 1 52.34 -21.29 -2.30
CA MET A 1 51.37 -20.95 -1.23
C MET A 1 50.46 -19.75 -1.57
N MET A 2 50.33 -19.32 -2.83
CA MET A 2 49.56 -18.11 -3.21
C MET A 2 48.16 -18.43 -3.80
N LYS A 3 47.96 -19.62 -4.35
CA LYS A 3 46.72 -20.01 -5.06
C LYS A 3 45.50 -20.18 -4.12
N LYS A 4 45.72 -20.57 -2.87
CA LYS A 4 44.66 -20.76 -1.86
C LYS A 4 44.14 -19.43 -1.30
N SER A 5 44.98 -18.39 -1.26
CA SER A 5 44.62 -17.06 -0.74
C SER A 5 43.58 -16.37 -1.63
N TRP A 6 43.72 -16.49 -2.95
CA TRP A 6 42.81 -15.85 -3.91
C TRP A 6 41.39 -16.45 -3.89
N ILE A 7 41.27 -17.76 -3.63
CA ILE A 7 39.97 -18.44 -3.51
C ILE A 7 39.21 -17.93 -2.29
N VAL A 8 39.89 -17.74 -1.16
CA VAL A 8 39.29 -17.22 0.08
C VAL A 8 38.85 -15.77 -0.11
N THR A 9 39.68 -14.93 -0.72
CA THR A 9 39.32 -13.54 -1.03
C THR A 9 38.13 -13.45 -1.98
N ALA A 10 38.09 -14.30 -3.02
CA ALA A 10 36.97 -14.34 -3.97
C ALA A 10 35.66 -14.79 -3.29
N LEU A 11 35.72 -15.78 -2.40
CA LEU A 11 34.57 -16.26 -1.62
C LEU A 11 34.05 -15.18 -0.66
N VAL A 12 34.94 -14.48 0.04
CA VAL A 12 34.57 -13.39 0.94
C VAL A 12 33.94 -12.23 0.17
N CYS A 13 34.51 -11.82 -0.97
CA CYS A 13 33.90 -10.83 -1.86
C CYS A 13 32.52 -11.27 -2.37
N ALA A 14 32.36 -12.52 -2.81
CA ALA A 14 31.09 -13.04 -3.29
C ALA A 14 30.01 -13.05 -2.18
N CYS A 15 30.37 -13.44 -0.96
CA CYS A 15 29.48 -13.39 0.20
C CYS A 15 29.08 -11.95 0.55
N LEU A 16 30.01 -11.00 0.49
CA LEU A 16 29.74 -9.58 0.75
C LEU A 16 28.84 -8.96 -0.34
N CYS A 17 29.08 -9.29 -1.61
CA CYS A 17 28.23 -8.82 -2.73
C CYS A 17 26.80 -9.35 -2.65
N SER A 18 26.60 -10.57 -2.14
CA SER A 18 25.27 -11.18 -1.98
C SER A 18 24.38 -10.44 -0.97
N HIS A 19 24.96 -9.83 0.06
CA HIS A 19 24.21 -9.10 1.09
C HIS A 19 23.66 -7.75 0.58
N VAL A 20 24.37 -7.08 -0.33
CA VAL A 20 23.98 -5.77 -0.88
C VAL A 20 22.72 -5.89 -1.75
N VAL A 21 22.58 -6.97 -2.53
CA VAL A 21 21.43 -7.18 -3.42
C VAL A 21 20.17 -7.55 -2.63
N ALA A 22 20.31 -8.25 -1.50
CA ALA A 22 19.16 -8.68 -0.69
C ALA A 22 18.46 -7.54 0.07
N GLN A 23 19.12 -6.39 0.25
CA GLN A 23 18.63 -5.31 1.11
C GLN A 23 17.79 -4.23 0.41
N GLN A 24 17.27 -4.51 -0.79
CA GLN A 24 16.42 -3.55 -1.49
C GLN A 24 15.02 -3.51 -0.86
N GLN A 25 14.87 -2.71 0.19
CA GLN A 25 13.61 -2.51 0.89
C GLN A 25 12.58 -1.89 -0.06
N LYS A 26 11.56 -2.67 -0.44
CA LYS A 26 10.41 -2.17 -1.20
C LYS A 26 9.67 -1.12 -0.37
N LYS A 27 9.94 0.15 -0.63
CA LYS A 27 9.14 1.26 -0.08
C LYS A 27 7.74 1.17 -0.69
N ARG A 28 6.73 1.15 0.16
CA ARG A 28 5.33 1.27 -0.26
C ARG A 28 4.90 2.71 -0.04
N HIS A 29 4.30 3.30 -1.07
CA HIS A 29 3.68 4.62 -0.95
C HIS A 29 2.28 4.47 -0.37
N VAL A 30 1.88 5.41 0.47
CA VAL A 30 0.53 5.52 1.01
C VAL A 30 -0.09 6.77 0.44
N LEU A 31 -1.27 6.63 -0.17
CA LEU A 31 -2.10 7.73 -0.62
C LEU A 31 -3.39 7.70 0.20
N VAL A 32 -3.66 8.78 0.93
CA VAL A 32 -4.93 8.99 1.64
C VAL A 32 -5.76 9.96 0.82
N ILE A 33 -6.99 9.56 0.48
CA ILE A 33 -7.94 10.37 -0.28
C ILE A 33 -9.09 10.71 0.65
N SER A 34 -9.26 11.99 0.98
CA SER A 34 -10.45 12.47 1.68
C SER A 34 -11.50 12.88 0.64
N LEU A 35 -12.75 12.46 0.86
CA LEU A 35 -13.88 12.77 -0.02
C LEU A 35 -14.96 13.45 0.82
N ASP A 36 -15.14 14.75 0.58
CA ASP A 36 -16.12 15.55 1.30
C ASP A 36 -17.56 15.19 0.90
N GLY A 37 -18.47 15.20 1.88
CA GLY A 37 -19.90 14.94 1.68
C GLY A 37 -20.27 13.53 1.20
N MET A 38 -19.31 12.59 1.06
CA MET A 38 -19.59 11.26 0.55
C MET A 38 -20.06 10.32 1.67
N GLY A 39 -21.39 10.16 1.79
CA GLY A 39 -21.99 9.17 2.68
C GLY A 39 -21.60 7.73 2.30
N ALA A 40 -21.36 6.88 3.30
CA ALA A 40 -20.95 5.49 3.08
C ALA A 40 -21.97 4.69 2.24
N ASP A 41 -23.27 4.95 2.41
CA ASP A 41 -24.36 4.27 1.69
C ASP A 41 -24.26 4.45 0.16
N TYR A 42 -23.73 5.59 -0.32
CA TYR A 42 -23.50 5.83 -1.75
C TYR A 42 -22.46 4.87 -2.36
N VAL A 43 -21.48 4.46 -1.57
CA VAL A 43 -20.39 3.57 -2.03
C VAL A 43 -20.78 2.12 -1.83
N VAL A 44 -21.27 1.79 -0.63
CA VAL A 44 -21.68 0.42 -0.26
C VAL A 44 -22.86 -0.05 -1.10
N HIS A 45 -23.79 0.85 -1.44
CA HIS A 45 -25.01 0.52 -2.16
C HIS A 45 -25.19 1.34 -3.43
N ALA A 46 -24.09 1.56 -4.14
CA ALA A 46 -24.04 2.36 -5.36
C ALA A 46 -25.08 1.97 -6.43
N ASP A 47 -25.51 0.69 -6.50
CA ASP A 47 -26.54 0.26 -7.46
C ASP A 47 -27.91 0.88 -7.16
N ARG A 48 -28.25 1.06 -5.88
CA ARG A 48 -29.52 1.72 -5.47
C ARG A 48 -29.63 3.14 -6.01
N TYR A 49 -28.49 3.79 -6.22
CA TYR A 49 -28.36 5.16 -6.68
C TYR A 49 -27.94 5.28 -8.15
N GLY A 50 -27.79 4.16 -8.88
CA GLY A 50 -27.31 4.16 -10.27
C GLY A 50 -25.88 4.69 -10.45
N LEU A 51 -25.05 4.67 -9.38
CA LEU A 51 -23.73 5.28 -9.39
C LEU A 51 -22.71 4.41 -10.14
N LYS A 52 -22.04 5.03 -11.12
CA LYS A 52 -20.95 4.44 -11.89
C LYS A 52 -19.60 4.75 -11.26
N ILE A 53 -19.25 3.98 -10.22
CA ILE A 53 -18.00 4.15 -9.45
C ILE A 53 -17.06 2.92 -9.57
N PRO A 54 -16.66 2.50 -10.78
CA PRO A 54 -15.97 1.23 -11.01
C PRO A 54 -14.66 1.10 -10.21
N THR A 55 -13.91 2.20 -10.04
CA THR A 55 -12.67 2.22 -9.25
C THR A 55 -12.93 1.97 -7.76
N LEU A 56 -13.93 2.63 -7.17
CA LEU A 56 -14.28 2.43 -5.76
C LEU A 56 -14.83 1.01 -5.52
N ARG A 57 -15.62 0.49 -6.46
CA ARG A 57 -16.09 -0.91 -6.39
C ARG A 57 -14.94 -1.91 -6.43
N ARG A 58 -13.93 -1.63 -7.26
CA ARG A 58 -12.72 -2.44 -7.31
C ARG A 58 -11.97 -2.39 -5.97
N PHE A 59 -11.84 -1.23 -5.34
CA PHE A 59 -11.22 -1.12 -4.02
C PHE A 59 -11.97 -1.93 -2.95
N MET A 60 -13.31 -1.91 -2.96
CA MET A 60 -14.10 -2.73 -2.04
C MET A 60 -13.95 -4.24 -2.28
N LYS A 61 -13.85 -4.65 -3.56
CA LYS A 61 -13.72 -6.06 -3.94
C LYS A 61 -12.33 -6.64 -3.68
N GLU A 62 -11.29 -5.87 -3.97
CA GLU A 62 -9.89 -6.32 -3.89
C GLU A 62 -9.20 -5.93 -2.58
N GLY A 63 -9.80 -5.02 -1.82
CA GLY A 63 -9.26 -4.48 -0.58
C GLY A 63 -10.13 -4.77 0.63
N VAL A 64 -10.05 -3.89 1.61
CA VAL A 64 -10.80 -3.96 2.87
C VAL A 64 -11.62 -2.68 3.00
N TYR A 65 -12.87 -2.81 3.44
CA TYR A 65 -13.78 -1.69 3.67
C TYR A 65 -14.62 -1.93 4.93
N ALA A 66 -15.28 -0.88 5.40
CA ALA A 66 -16.29 -0.92 6.45
C ALA A 66 -17.63 -0.44 5.90
N GLU A 67 -18.75 -0.90 6.46
CA GLU A 67 -20.10 -0.46 6.07
C GLU A 67 -20.33 1.03 6.38
N GLY A 68 -19.64 1.56 7.39
CA GLY A 68 -19.64 2.96 7.75
C GLY A 68 -18.49 3.27 8.71
N VAL A 69 -18.22 4.56 8.90
CA VAL A 69 -17.24 5.05 9.87
C VAL A 69 -17.89 6.12 10.74
N THR A 70 -17.62 6.11 12.04
CA THR A 70 -18.11 7.14 12.96
C THR A 70 -17.34 8.43 12.74
N GLY A 71 -18.04 9.49 12.33
CA GLY A 71 -17.47 10.83 12.23
C GLY A 71 -17.26 11.47 13.60
N VAL A 72 -16.47 12.54 13.64
CA VAL A 72 -16.36 13.42 14.80
C VAL A 72 -17.57 14.37 14.81
N ASN A 73 -18.10 14.71 15.98
CA ASN A 73 -19.21 15.65 16.15
C ASN A 73 -18.67 17.05 16.54
N PRO A 74 -19.09 18.15 15.87
CA PRO A 74 -19.97 18.22 14.72
C PRO A 74 -19.35 17.64 13.45
N VAL A 75 -20.17 17.03 12.60
CA VAL A 75 -19.76 16.63 11.24
C VAL A 75 -19.58 17.93 10.45
N ALA A 76 -18.38 18.50 10.49
CA ALA A 76 -18.06 19.78 9.87
C ALA A 76 -16.81 19.66 8.99
N LEU A 77 -16.84 20.34 7.84
CA LEU A 77 -15.66 20.68 7.06
C LEU A 77 -14.93 21.77 7.84
N ALA A 78 -13.75 21.47 8.40
CA ALA A 78 -12.91 22.52 8.97
C ALA A 78 -12.52 23.52 7.86
N PRO A 79 -12.42 24.83 8.16
CA PRO A 79 -12.15 25.87 7.16
C PRO A 79 -10.79 25.74 6.47
#